data_AF-A0A9W8CW88-F1
#
_entry.id   AF-A0A9W8CW88-F1
#
_cell.length_a   1.000
_cell.length_b   1.000
_cell.length_c   1.000
_cell.angle_alpha   90.00
_cell.angle_beta   90.00
_cell.angle_gamma   90.00
#
_symmetry.space_group_name_H-M   'P 1'
#
loop_
_entity.id
_entity.type
_entity.pdbx_description
1 polymer ?
#
loop_
_entity_poly.entity_id
_entity_poly.type
_entity_poly.pdbx_seq_one_letter_code
_entity_poly.pdbx_strand_id
1 'polypeptide(L)'
;MLYTDIELQRAKDIVETCDTVSPRTKGCYSSRIATWIHFCNTCCSGDDLITEQRLADYVEWLVSSGTAEHIRQGTTHIQQVIRNQLHGVMCYWRIQNGGRTDVSDPRQGPIFAEKWQQIAGHYSHLY
;
A
#
# COMPACT_ATOMS: atom_id res chain seq x y z
N MET A 1 8.12 -5.98 13.78
CA MET A 1 6.71 -6.38 13.59
C MET A 1 6.15 -5.41 12.55
N LEU A 2 5.58 -5.89 11.45
CA LEU A 2 5.23 -5.05 10.28
C LEU A 2 4.00 -4.14 10.52
N TYR A 3 3.13 -4.58 11.41
CA TYR A 3 1.92 -3.93 11.90
C TYR A 3 1.49 -4.66 13.19
N THR A 4 0.56 -4.08 13.94
CA THR A 4 -0.05 -4.68 15.14
C THR A 4 -1.20 -5.62 14.79
N ASP A 5 -1.56 -6.52 15.71
CA ASP A 5 -2.71 -7.42 15.53
C ASP A 5 -4.04 -6.65 15.39
N ILE A 6 -4.16 -5.48 16.03
CA ILE A 6 -5.32 -4.60 15.93
C ILE A 6 -5.46 -4.05 14.50
N GLU A 7 -4.35 -3.59 13.91
CA GLU A 7 -4.32 -3.10 12.53
C GLU A 7 -4.63 -4.20 11.52
N LEU A 8 -4.12 -5.42 11.77
CA LEU A 8 -4.44 -6.58 10.97
C LEU A 8 -5.92 -6.97 11.06
N GLN A 9 -6.50 -6.98 12.26
CA GLN A 9 -7.90 -7.31 12.44
C GLN A 9 -8.80 -6.28 11.74
N ARG A 10 -8.52 -4.98 11.91
CA ARG A 10 -9.22 -3.91 11.19
C ARG A 10 -9.17 -4.12 9.67
N ALA A 11 -8.00 -4.48 9.13
CA ALA A 11 -7.83 -4.74 7.71
C ALA A 11 -8.57 -6.00 7.22
N LYS A 12 -8.73 -7.02 8.07
CA LYS A 12 -9.57 -8.19 7.76
C LYS A 12 -11.04 -7.78 7.68
N ASP A 13 -11.55 -7.04 8.65
CA ASP A 13 -12.95 -6.60 8.69
C ASP A 13 -13.32 -5.77 7.45
N ILE A 14 -12.41 -4.88 7.01
CA ILE A 14 -12.56 -4.08 5.78
C ILE A 14 -12.67 -4.96 4.54
N VAL A 15 -11.84 -5.99 4.42
CA VAL A 15 -11.79 -6.85 3.23
C VAL A 15 -12.89 -7.91 3.25
N GLU A 16 -13.32 -8.36 4.43
CA GLU A 16 -14.40 -9.32 4.60
C GLU A 16 -15.72 -8.77 4.07
N THR A 17 -15.99 -7.50 4.35
CA THR A 17 -17.19 -6.77 3.89
C THR A 17 -17.15 -6.36 2.42
N CYS A 18 -16.06 -6.65 1.71
CA CYS A 18 -15.90 -6.31 0.30
C CYS A 18 -16.16 -7.51 -0.61
N ASP A 19 -17.27 -7.49 -1.35
CA ASP A 19 -17.64 -8.55 -2.30
C ASP A 19 -16.78 -8.57 -3.57
N THR A 20 -16.06 -7.48 -3.86
CA THR A 20 -15.20 -7.39 -5.06
C THR A 20 -13.87 -8.10 -4.90
N VAL A 21 -13.48 -8.46 -3.67
CA VAL A 21 -12.21 -9.13 -3.39
C VAL A 21 -12.41 -10.64 -3.33
N SER A 22 -11.69 -11.36 -4.21
CA SER A 22 -11.72 -12.82 -4.22
C SER A 22 -11.33 -13.41 -2.85
N PRO A 23 -12.05 -14.45 -2.35
CA PRO A 23 -11.70 -15.13 -1.10
C PRO A 23 -10.23 -15.59 -1.05
N ARG A 24 -9.67 -16.00 -2.18
CA ARG A 24 -8.28 -16.49 -2.28
C ARG A 24 -7.23 -15.40 -2.06
N THR A 25 -7.59 -14.13 -2.25
CA THR A 25 -6.67 -13.00 -2.14
C THR A 25 -6.93 -12.12 -0.92
N LYS A 26 -8.02 -12.37 -0.16
CA LYS A 26 -8.38 -11.59 1.03
C LYS A 26 -7.21 -11.49 2.03
N GLY A 27 -6.55 -12.60 2.35
CA GLY A 27 -5.41 -12.60 3.28
C GLY A 27 -4.23 -11.74 2.80
N CYS A 28 -3.92 -11.77 1.50
CA CYS A 28 -2.86 -10.92 0.92
C CYS A 28 -3.25 -9.43 0.96
N TYR A 29 -4.52 -9.11 0.75
CA TYR A 29 -5.00 -7.73 0.81
C TYR A 29 -5.05 -7.21 2.24
N SER A 30 -5.54 -7.99 3.20
CA SER A 30 -5.58 -7.59 4.61
C SER A 30 -4.19 -7.26 5.15
N SER A 31 -3.15 -8.05 4.84
CA SER A 31 -1.79 -7.73 5.30
C SER A 31 -1.23 -6.44 4.69
N ARG A 32 -1.52 -6.16 3.41
CA ARG A 32 -1.10 -4.92 2.73
C ARG A 32 -1.83 -3.71 3.28
N ILE A 33 -3.13 -3.84 3.54
CA ILE A 33 -3.95 -2.78 4.13
C ILE A 33 -3.53 -2.52 5.58
N ALA A 34 -3.22 -3.57 6.35
CA ALA A 34 -2.69 -3.42 7.71
C ALA A 34 -1.36 -2.65 7.72
N THR A 35 -0.49 -2.92 6.75
CA THR A 35 0.78 -2.18 6.58
C THR A 35 0.55 -0.70 6.27
N TRP A 36 -0.46 -0.39 5.45
CA TRP A 36 -0.86 1.00 5.18
C TRP A 36 -1.42 1.70 6.42
N ILE A 37 -2.34 1.05 7.14
CA ILE A 37 -2.91 1.59 8.37
C ILE A 37 -1.79 1.85 9.38
N HIS A 38 -0.83 0.93 9.49
CA HIS A 38 0.34 1.10 10.33
C HIS A 38 1.14 2.34 9.98
N PHE A 39 1.49 2.51 8.70
CA PHE A 39 2.13 3.73 8.20
C PHE A 39 1.33 4.99 8.59
N CYS A 40 0.01 5.00 8.38
CA CYS A 40 -0.83 6.15 8.71
C CYS A 40 -0.87 6.44 10.22
N ASN A 41 -0.89 5.42 11.06
CA ASN A 41 -0.82 5.57 12.52
C ASN A 41 0.54 6.11 12.97
N THR A 42 1.63 5.70 12.33
CA THR A 42 2.98 6.14 12.69
C THR A 42 3.35 7.51 12.11
N CYS A 43 2.85 7.85 10.93
CA CYS A 43 3.34 8.98 10.13
C CYS A 43 2.27 10.00 9.75
N CYS A 44 0.98 9.71 9.92
CA CYS A 44 -0.13 10.54 9.42
C CYS A 44 -1.27 10.73 10.45
N SER A 45 -0.95 10.75 11.74
CA SER A 45 -1.91 10.97 12.83
C SER A 45 -3.07 9.97 12.90
N GLY A 46 -2.93 8.80 12.25
CA GLY A 46 -3.93 7.73 12.22
C GLY A 46 -5.06 7.89 11.21
N ASP A 47 -5.08 8.97 10.42
CA ASP A 47 -5.99 9.08 9.29
C ASP A 47 -5.46 8.26 8.10
N ASP A 48 -6.19 7.22 7.74
CA ASP A 48 -5.84 6.25 6.71
C ASP A 48 -6.52 6.52 5.35
N LEU A 49 -7.05 7.73 5.13
CA LEU A 49 -7.50 8.16 3.80
C LEU A 49 -6.36 8.10 2.79
N ILE A 50 -6.66 7.55 1.62
CA ILE A 50 -5.67 7.40 0.55
C ILE A 50 -5.74 8.61 -0.38
N THR A 51 -4.67 9.40 -0.34
CA THR A 51 -4.44 10.55 -1.22
C THR A 51 -3.16 10.34 -2.02
N GLU A 52 -3.00 11.09 -3.10
CA GLU A 52 -1.78 11.07 -3.91
C GLU A 52 -0.52 11.33 -3.07
N GLN A 53 -0.52 12.40 -2.25
CA GLN A 53 0.61 12.74 -1.39
C GLN A 53 0.96 11.58 -0.45
N ARG A 54 -0.04 10.97 0.21
CA ARG A 54 0.21 9.87 1.14
C ARG A 54 0.71 8.61 0.43
N LEU A 55 0.29 8.36 -0.81
CA LEU A 55 0.87 7.27 -1.60
C LEU A 55 2.36 7.51 -1.87
N ALA A 56 2.76 8.75 -2.16
CA ALA A 56 4.15 9.13 -2.36
C ALA A 56 4.96 8.93 -1.06
N ASP A 57 4.44 9.45 0.05
CA ASP A 57 5.07 9.31 1.36
C ASP A 57 5.18 7.83 1.79
N TYR A 58 4.17 7.02 1.49
CA TYR A 58 4.15 5.60 1.81
C TYR A 58 5.20 4.80 1.05
N VAL A 59 5.37 5.03 -0.26
CA VAL A 59 6.40 4.30 -1.03
C VAL A 59 7.81 4.68 -0.58
N GLU A 60 8.01 5.93 -0.19
CA GLU A 60 9.27 6.38 0.40
C GLU A 60 9.50 5.78 1.79
N TRP A 61 8.46 5.74 2.62
CA TRP A 61 8.51 5.09 3.93
C TRP A 61 8.82 3.60 3.81
N LEU A 62 8.20 2.88 2.87
CA LEU A 62 8.44 1.45 2.63
C LEU A 62 9.93 1.17 2.36
N VAL A 63 10.60 2.05 1.62
CA VAL A 63 12.02 1.94 1.30
C VAL A 63 12.89 2.38 2.47
N SER A 64 12.71 3.60 2.97
CA SER A 64 13.57 4.22 3.97
C SER A 64 13.54 3.54 5.33
N SER A 65 12.40 2.94 5.71
CA SER A 65 12.27 2.17 6.96
C SER A 65 12.79 0.74 6.87
N GLY A 66 13.16 0.25 5.68
CA GLY A 66 13.48 -1.16 5.44
C GLY A 66 12.27 -2.10 5.42
N THR A 67 11.04 -1.57 5.49
CA THR A 67 9.81 -2.37 5.48
C THR A 67 9.66 -3.19 4.20
N ALA A 68 10.01 -2.64 3.03
CA ALA A 68 9.99 -3.36 1.76
C ALA A 68 10.96 -4.56 1.75
N GLU A 69 12.14 -4.40 2.36
CA GLU A 69 13.11 -5.48 2.52
C GLU A 69 12.61 -6.57 3.48
N HIS A 70 11.93 -6.18 4.57
CA HIS A 70 11.33 -7.14 5.50
C HIS A 70 10.19 -7.95 4.88
N ILE A 71 9.41 -7.34 3.98
CA ILE A 71 8.32 -8.01 3.25
C ILE A 71 8.87 -8.91 2.14
N ARG A 72 10.04 -8.59 1.60
CA ARG A 72 10.62 -9.30 0.45
C ARG A 72 10.75 -10.79 0.73
N GLN A 73 10.11 -11.60 -0.12
CA GLN A 73 10.21 -13.06 -0.07
C GLN A 73 11.18 -13.55 -1.13
N GLY A 74 12.18 -14.32 -0.71
CA GLY A 74 13.18 -14.92 -1.60
C GLY A 74 13.89 -13.87 -2.45
N THR A 75 13.93 -14.10 -3.77
CA THR A 75 14.62 -13.24 -4.75
C THR A 75 13.72 -12.16 -5.36
N THR A 76 12.54 -11.89 -4.78
CA THR A 76 11.59 -10.92 -5.34
C THR A 76 12.20 -9.52 -5.36
N HIS A 77 12.20 -8.86 -6.52
CA HIS A 77 12.74 -7.51 -6.64
C HIS A 77 11.95 -6.49 -5.79
N ILE A 78 12.63 -5.52 -5.17
CA ILE A 78 11.99 -4.54 -4.26
C ILE A 78 10.90 -3.73 -4.96
N GLN A 79 11.10 -3.32 -6.21
CA GLN A 79 10.05 -2.64 -6.97
C GLN A 79 8.78 -3.49 -7.09
N GLN A 80 8.91 -4.82 -7.22
CA GLN A 80 7.76 -5.73 -7.28
C GLN A 80 7.08 -5.84 -5.92
N VAL A 81 7.85 -5.84 -4.82
CA VAL A 81 7.30 -5.78 -3.46
C VAL A 81 6.46 -4.52 -3.26
N ILE A 82 6.99 -3.35 -3.63
CA ILE A 82 6.28 -2.07 -3.49
C ILE A 82 5.03 -2.04 -4.39
N ARG A 83 5.12 -2.50 -5.64
CA ARG A 83 3.94 -2.62 -6.53
C ARG A 83 2.86 -3.52 -5.91
N ASN A 84 3.24 -4.65 -5.33
CA ASN A 84 2.31 -5.54 -4.65
C ASN A 84 1.64 -4.86 -3.46
N GLN A 85 2.40 -4.10 -2.65
CA GLN A 85 1.84 -3.31 -1.56
C GLN A 85 0.84 -2.27 -2.08
N LEU A 86 1.20 -1.49 -3.09
CA LEU A 86 0.33 -0.52 -3.73
C LEU A 86 -0.95 -1.14 -4.27
N HIS A 87 -0.93 -2.35 -4.83
CA HIS A 87 -2.16 -3.02 -5.25
C HIS A 87 -3.14 -3.24 -4.08
N GLY A 88 -2.65 -3.50 -2.87
CA GLY A 88 -3.50 -3.62 -1.69
C GLY A 88 -4.04 -2.29 -1.21
N VAL A 89 -3.20 -1.25 -1.20
CA VAL A 89 -3.65 0.11 -0.87
C VAL A 89 -4.71 0.59 -1.85
N MET A 90 -4.51 0.38 -3.16
CA MET A 90 -5.50 0.77 -4.17
C MET A 90 -6.81 -0.01 -4.08
N CYS A 91 -6.75 -1.28 -3.65
CA CYS A 91 -7.95 -2.03 -3.31
C CYS A 91 -8.70 -1.34 -2.16
N TYR A 92 -7.99 -0.90 -1.12
CA TYR A 92 -8.60 -0.19 0.00
C TYR A 92 -9.17 1.17 -0.40
N TRP A 93 -8.47 1.94 -1.24
CA TRP A 93 -8.98 3.20 -1.77
C TRP A 93 -10.29 3.02 -2.56
N ARG A 94 -10.40 1.95 -3.35
CA ARG A 94 -11.65 1.59 -4.03
C ARG A 94 -12.77 1.28 -3.04
N ILE A 95 -12.48 0.57 -1.95
CA ILE A 95 -13.44 0.30 -0.87
C ILE A 95 -13.88 1.61 -0.20
N GLN A 96 -12.95 2.49 0.18
CA GLN A 96 -13.24 3.80 0.79
C GLN A 96 -14.15 4.66 -0.10
N ASN A 97 -14.05 4.52 -1.41
CA ASN A 97 -14.84 5.26 -2.38
C ASN A 97 -16.13 4.56 -2.83
N GLY A 98 -16.49 3.42 -2.21
CA GLY A 98 -17.70 2.67 -2.56
C GLY A 98 -17.70 2.14 -4.00
N GLY A 99 -16.52 1.85 -4.55
CA GLY A 99 -16.38 1.35 -5.93
C GLY A 99 -16.66 2.38 -7.03
N ARG A 100 -16.86 3.65 -6.69
CA ARG A 100 -17.04 4.74 -7.67
C ARG A 100 -15.90 4.78 -8.68
N THR A 101 -16.24 4.94 -9.96
CA THR A 101 -15.29 4.91 -11.09
C THR A 101 -14.88 6.30 -11.58
N ASP A 102 -15.61 7.34 -11.17
CA ASP A 102 -15.41 8.74 -11.52
C ASP A 102 -14.41 9.46 -10.60
N VAL A 103 -13.99 8.82 -9.51
CA VAL A 103 -12.93 9.35 -8.64
C VAL A 103 -11.57 9.09 -9.27
N SER A 104 -10.77 10.16 -9.43
CA SER A 104 -9.42 10.10 -9.99
C SER A 104 -8.51 9.16 -9.20
N ASP A 105 -7.83 8.25 -9.91
CA ASP A 105 -6.85 7.34 -9.30
C ASP A 105 -5.66 8.13 -8.73
N PRO A 106 -5.40 8.07 -7.41
CA PRO A 106 -4.34 8.85 -6.77
C PRO A 106 -2.92 8.50 -7.24
N ARG A 107 -2.72 7.39 -7.97
CA ARG A 107 -1.42 7.07 -8.60
C ARG A 107 -1.18 7.80 -9.92
N GLN A 108 -2.21 8.41 -10.51
CA GLN A 108 -2.08 9.12 -11.78
C GLN A 108 -1.67 10.58 -11.60
N GLY A 109 -1.65 11.08 -10.35
CA GLY A 109 -1.23 12.44 -10.08
C GLY A 109 0.29 12.64 -10.20
N PRO A 110 0.73 13.90 -10.43
CA PRO A 110 2.12 14.24 -10.68
C PRO A 110 3.07 13.98 -9.50
N ILE A 111 2.64 14.20 -8.26
CA ILE A 111 3.42 13.99 -7.03
C ILE A 111 3.78 12.52 -6.88
N PHE A 112 2.78 11.63 -7.03
CA PHE A 112 3.03 10.20 -6.94
C PHE A 112 3.91 9.72 -8.10
N ALA A 113 3.64 10.18 -9.33
CA ALA A 113 4.41 9.81 -10.50
C ALA A 113 5.89 10.19 -10.35
N GLU A 114 6.19 11.40 -9.88
CA GLU A 114 7.55 11.86 -9.62
C GLU A 114 8.25 10.99 -8.56
N LYS A 115 7.58 10.75 -7.42
CA LYS A 115 8.14 9.92 -6.35
C LYS A 115 8.40 8.49 -6.81
N TRP A 116 7.46 7.92 -7.55
CA TRP A 116 7.61 6.58 -8.11
C TRP A 116 8.80 6.50 -9.07
N GLN A 117 9.03 7.51 -9.91
CA GLN A 117 10.19 7.57 -10.79
C GLN A 117 11.50 7.64 -10.02
N GLN A 118 11.58 8.44 -8.95
CA GLN A 118 12.75 8.51 -8.07
C GLN A 118 13.09 7.14 -7.48
N ILE A 119 12.09 6.44 -6.93
CA ILE A 119 12.26 5.10 -6.36
C ILE A 119 12.63 4.10 -7.46
N ALA A 120 11.94 4.11 -8.59
CA ALA A 120 12.20 3.19 -9.69
C ALA A 120 13.63 3.37 -10.23
N GLY A 121 14.10 4.60 -10.38
CA GLY A 121 15.46 4.94 -10.81
C GLY A 121 16.54 4.43 -9.85
N HIS A 122 16.27 4.43 -8.54
CA HIS A 122 17.22 3.91 -7.55
C HIS A 122 17.43 2.38 -7.67
N TYR A 123 16.39 1.66 -8.08
CA TYR A 123 16.41 0.20 -8.19
C TYR A 123 16.54 -0.33 -9.63
N SER A 124 16.69 0.54 -10.64
CA SER A 124 16.88 0.13 -12.05
C SER A 124 18.32 -0.25 -12.41
N HIS A 125 19.29 0.02 -11.54
CA HIS A 125 20.73 -0.19 -11.81
C HIS A 125 21.34 -1.43 -11.14
N LEU A 126 20.53 -2.36 -10.62
CA LEU A 126 21.01 -3.57 -9.94
C LEU A 126 21.04 -4.84 -10.83
N TYR A 127 21.18 -4.66 -12.14
CA TYR A 127 21.42 -5.74 -13.12
C TYR A 127 22.64 -5.45 -13.97
#